data_AF-A0A927AXG0-F1
#
_entry.id   AF-A0A927AXG0-F1
#
_cell.length_a   1.000
_cell.length_b   1.000
_cell.length_c   1.000
_cell.angle_alpha   90.00
_cell.angle_beta   90.00
_cell.angle_gamma   90.00
#
_symmetry.space_group_name_H-M   'P 1'
#
loop_
_entity.id
_entity.type
_entity.pdbx_description
1 polymer ?
#
loop_
_entity_poly.entity_id
_entity_poly.type
_entity_poly.pdbx_seq_one_letter_code
_entity_poly.pdbx_strand_id
1 'polypeptide(L)' 'MNSTAGKYIMLIGAALVLIGLIVYFFSDKLSWLGRLPGDIRIEGKDGGGFYFPIVTCIVVSILLNLIIVLIRRFFGS' A
#
# COMPACT_ATOMS: atom_id res chain seq x y z
N MET A 1 4.74 -23.26 -24.46
CA MET A 1 4.67 -21.91 -23.83
C MET A 1 3.81 -22.04 -22.59
N ASN A 2 4.31 -21.63 -21.42
CA ASN A 2 3.59 -21.84 -20.17
C ASN A 2 2.51 -20.76 -20.02
N SER A 3 1.25 -21.09 -20.35
CA SER A 3 0.11 -20.15 -20.30
C SER A 3 -0.07 -19.50 -18.92
N THR A 4 0.45 -20.15 -17.89
CA THR A 4 0.54 -19.66 -16.51
C THR A 4 1.38 -18.38 -16.39
N ALA A 5 2.50 -18.28 -17.12
CA ALA A 5 3.36 -17.09 -17.09
C ALA A 5 2.65 -15.85 -17.66
N GLY A 6 1.91 -16.00 -18.76
CA GLY A 6 1.13 -14.91 -19.35
C GLY A 6 0.03 -14.41 -18.41
N LYS A 7 -0.64 -15.32 -17.68
CA LYS A 7 -1.64 -14.96 -16.67
C LYS A 7 -1.03 -14.15 -15.51
N TYR A 8 0.14 -14.55 -15.01
CA TYR A 8 0.83 -13.80 -13.96
C TYR A 8 1.28 -12.41 -14.42
N ILE A 9 1.77 -12.27 -15.65
CA ILE A 9 2.14 -10.97 -16.23
C ILE A 9 0.91 -10.05 -16.32
N MET A 10 -0.23 -10.56 -16.79
CA MET A 10 -1.48 -9.78 -16.84
C MET A 10 -1.96 -9.37 -15.45
N LEU A 11 -1.88 -10.27 -14.46
CA LEU A 11 -2.29 -9.98 -13.08
C LEU A 11 -1.41 -8.89 -12.43
N ILE A 12 -0.08 -8.99 -12.59
CA ILE A 12 0.87 -8.02 -12.05
C ILE A 12 0.68 -6.66 -12.73
N GLY A 13 0.49 -6.65 -14.06
CA GLY A 13 0.22 -5.42 -14.81
C GLY A 13 -1.06 -4.73 -14.33
N ALA A 14 -2.14 -5.48 -14.13
CA ALA A 14 -3.39 -4.93 -13.60
C ALA A 14 -3.23 -4.37 -12.16
N ALA A 15 -2.47 -5.07 -11.30
CA ALA A 15 -2.17 -4.61 -9.95
C ALA A 15 -1.36 -3.29 -9.96
N LEU A 16 -0.35 -3.18 -10.83
CA LEU A 16 0.44 -1.97 -11.00
C LEU A 16 -0.41 -0.77 -11.46
N VAL A 17 -1.33 -0.98 -12.41
CA VAL A 17 -2.25 0.07 -12.85
C VAL A 17 -3.15 0.52 -11.69
N LEU A 18 -3.70 -0.40 -10.91
CA LEU A 18 -4.51 -0.06 -9.73
C LEU A 18 -3.71 0.74 -8.69
N ILE A 19 -2.48 0.34 -8.39
CA ILE A 19 -1.59 1.07 -7.48
C ILE A 19 -1.29 2.46 -8.03
N GLY A 20 -0.94 2.57 -9.31
CA GLY A 20 -0.69 3.86 -9.97
C GLY A 20 -1.92 4.78 -9.94
N LEU A 21 -3.12 4.22 -10.08
CA LEU A 21 -4.38 4.97 -10.04
C LEU A 21 -4.70 5.46 -8.63
N ILE A 22 -4.46 4.63 -7.62
CA ILE A 22 -4.56 5.04 -6.21
C ILE A 22 -3.56 6.17 -5.94
N VAL A 23 -2.30 6.03 -6.33
CA VAL A 23 -1.28 7.08 -6.14
C VAL A 23 -1.64 8.36 -6.89
N TYR A 24 -2.15 8.26 -8.12
CA TYR A 24 -2.53 9.43 -8.93
C TYR A 24 -3.72 10.20 -8.31
N PHE A 25 -4.81 9.50 -7.96
CA PHE A 25 -6.00 10.15 -7.40
C PHE A 25 -5.86 10.53 -5.93
N PHE A 26 -5.03 9.80 -5.19
CA PHE A 26 -4.78 10.08 -3.78
C PHE A 26 -3.47 10.84 -3.56
N SER A 27 -2.73 11.24 -4.60
CA SER A 27 -1.48 12.02 -4.53
C SER A 27 -1.60 13.21 -3.59
N ASP A 28 -2.65 14.01 -3.75
CA ASP A 28 -2.90 15.20 -2.93
C ASP A 28 -3.29 14.84 -1.49
N LYS A 29 -3.96 13.70 -1.29
CA LYS A 29 -4.28 13.15 0.05
C LYS A 29 -3.12 12.35 0.66
N LEU A 30 -2.13 11.95 -0.12
CA LEU A 30 -0.94 11.20 0.29
C LEU A 30 0.08 12.12 0.94
N SER A 31 -0.02 13.43 0.73
CA SER A 31 0.73 14.44 1.51
C SER A 31 0.47 14.35 3.02
N TRP A 32 -0.64 13.72 3.42
CA TRP A 32 -1.00 13.40 4.80
C TRP A 32 -0.57 11.98 5.25
N LEU A 33 -0.24 11.08 4.31
CA LEU A 33 0.36 9.78 4.60
C LEU A 33 1.84 10.00 4.97
N GLY A 34 2.10 10.04 6.28
CA GLY A 34 3.30 10.69 6.82
C GLY A 34 3.02 11.65 7.98
N ARG A 35 1.80 12.20 8.03
CA ARG A 35 1.33 13.23 8.97
C ARG A 35 -0.03 12.86 9.58
N LEU A 36 -0.35 11.57 9.66
CA LEU A 36 -1.58 11.14 10.32
C LEU A 36 -1.51 11.49 11.82
N PRO A 37 -2.58 12.06 12.42
CA PRO A 37 -2.66 12.23 13.86
C PRO A 37 -2.57 10.84 14.50
N GLY A 38 -1.43 10.53 15.12
CA GLY A 38 -1.09 9.21 15.65
C GLY A 38 0.25 8.64 15.15
N ASP A 39 0.81 9.14 14.06
CA ASP A 39 2.20 8.85 13.70
C ASP A 39 3.12 9.64 14.65
N ILE A 40 4.00 8.92 15.36
CA ILE A 40 4.89 9.54 16.34
C ILE A 40 6.01 10.21 15.57
N ARG A 41 5.98 11.54 15.52
CA ARG A 41 7.04 12.36 14.93
C ARG A 41 7.68 13.20 16.02
N ILE A 42 8.85 12.77 16.45
CA ILE A 42 9.68 13.50 17.41
C ILE A 42 10.66 14.32 16.58
N GLU A 43 10.42 15.61 16.42
CA GLU A 43 11.38 16.53 15.82
C GLU A 43 12.36 16.99 16.91
N GLY A 44 13.61 16.51 16.85
CA GLY A 44 14.69 17.01 17.70
C GLY A 44 15.12 18.40 17.25
N LYS A 45 15.45 19.27 18.21
CA LYS A 45 15.84 20.68 17.98
C LYS A 45 17.06 20.86 17.07
N ASP A 46 17.90 19.84 16.91
CA ASP A 46 19.19 19.91 16.19
C ASP A 46 19.23 19.08 14.89
N GLY A 47 18.07 18.84 14.27
CA GLY A 47 17.97 18.25 12.92
C GLY A 47 17.82 16.72 12.87
N GLY A 48 17.80 16.04 14.01
CA GLY A 48 17.44 14.63 14.13
C GLY A 48 15.95 14.45 14.44
N GLY A 49 15.17 13.95 13.48
CA GLY A 49 13.76 13.60 13.69
C GLY A 49 13.54 12.09 13.68
N PHE A 50 12.89 11.53 14.70
CA PHE A 50 12.44 10.13 14.70
C PHE A 50 10.99 10.08 14.23
N TYR A 51 10.73 9.37 13.13
CA TYR A 51 9.40 9.17 12.58
C TYR A 51 9.00 7.70 12.70
N PHE A 52 7.90 7.43 13.39
CA PHE A 52 7.37 6.07 13.57
C PHE A 52 5.93 5.96 13.03
N PRO A 53 5.76 5.39 11.81
CA PRO A 53 4.49 5.33 11.10
C PRO A 53 3.57 4.18 11.57
N ILE A 54 3.13 4.17 12.83
CA ILE A 54 2.31 3.08 13.39
C ILE A 54 1.00 2.94 12.62
N VAL A 55 0.29 4.06 12.39
CA VAL A 55 -1.05 4.04 11.80
C VAL A 55 -0.97 3.61 10.34
N THR A 56 0.04 4.09 9.63
CA THR A 56 0.32 3.68 8.25
C THR A 56 0.57 2.17 8.15
N CYS A 57 1.40 1.60 9.05
CA CYS A 57 1.66 0.16 9.07
C CYS A 57 0.37 -0.66 9.29
N ILE A 58 -0.51 -0.24 10.20
CA ILE A 58 -1.79 -0.91 10.47
C ILE A 58 -2.69 -0.90 9.23
N VAL A 59 -2.83 0.26 8.58
CA VAL A 59 -3.66 0.40 7.37
C VAL A 59 -3.14 -0.50 6.25
N VAL A 60 -1.81 -0.50 6.03
CA VAL A 60 -1.17 -1.36 5.02
C VAL A 60 -1.41 -2.84 5.34
N SER A 61 -1.27 -3.26 6.60
CA SER A 61 -1.55 -4.64 7.00
C SER A 61 -2.99 -5.06 6.74
N ILE A 62 -3.97 -4.20 7.05
CA ILE A 62 -5.40 -4.49 6.80
C ILE A 62 -5.68 -4.59 5.30
N LEU A 63 -5.14 -3.67 4.50
CA LEU A 63 -5.30 -3.68 3.04
C LEU A 63 -4.69 -4.94 2.41
N LEU A 64 -3.47 -5.31 2.80
CA LEU A 64 -2.82 -6.53 2.34
C LEU A 64 -3.65 -7.76 2.70
N ASN A 65 -4.15 -7.84 3.93
CA ASN A 65 -5.00 -8.95 4.36
C ASN A 65 -6.29 -9.01 3.53
N LEU A 66 -6.93 -7.87 3.27
CA LEU A 66 -8.14 -7.80 2.46
C LEU A 66 -7.89 -8.27 1.02
N ILE A 67 -6.78 -7.84 0.40
CA ILE A 67 -6.36 -8.28 -0.94
C ILE A 67 -6.13 -9.80 -0.96
N ILE A 68 -5.42 -10.35 0.04
CA ILE A 68 -5.17 -11.80 0.14
C ILE A 68 -6.47 -12.56 0.26
N VAL A 69 -7.41 -12.11 1.09
CA VAL A 69 -8.74 -12.72 1.25
C VAL A 69 -9.52 -12.65 -0.07
N LEU A 70 -9.47 -11.52 -0.77
CA LEU A 70 -10.16 -11.36 -2.06
C LEU A 70 -9.59 -12.31 -3.11
N ILE A 71 -8.25 -12.39 -3.22
CA ILE A 71 -7.57 -13.30 -4.14
C ILE A 71 -7.93 -14.75 -3.80
N ARG A 72 -7.86 -15.15 -2.53
CA ARG A 72 -8.27 -16.50 -2.12
C ARG A 72 -9.72 -16.81 -2.46
N ARG A 73 -10.63 -15.84 -2.32
CA ARG A 73 -12.05 -16.03 -2.63
C ARG A 73 -12.33 -16.14 -4.12
N PHE A 74 -11.61 -15.40 -4.97
CA PHE A 74 -11.83 -15.38 -6.42
C PHE A 74 -10.98 -16.41 -7.20
N PHE A 75 -9.79 -16.76 -6.69
CA PHE A 75 -8.87 -17.71 -7.32
C PHE A 75 -8.77 -19.07 -6.61
N GLY A 76 -9.31 -19.19 -5.39
CA GLY A 76 -9.36 -20.45 -4.64
C GLY A 76 -10.64 -21.25 -4.92
N SER A 77 -11.00 -21.39 -6.20
CA SER A 77 -11.93 -22.41 -6.70
C SER A 77 -11.16 -23.64 -7.16
#